data_AF-A0A1C4UP61-F1
#
_entry.id   AF-A0A1C4UP61-F1
#
_cell.length_a   1.000
_cell.length_b   1.000
_cell.length_c   1.000
_cell.angle_alpha   90.00
_cell.angle_beta   90.00
_cell.angle_gamma   90.00
#
_symmetry.space_group_name_H-M   'P 1'
#
loop_
_entity.id
_entity.type
_entity.pdbx_description
1 polymer ?
#
loop_
_entity_poly.entity_id
_entity_poly.type
_entity_poly.pdbx_seq_one_letter_code
_entity_poly.pdbx_strand_id
1 'polypeptide(L)'
;MSDRAARSDSDGRGTARGPGRERHRGAVTLRRGAIPTSTADQRLLDSRGRGDWKTKDAWRALRILSEFVEGFDTLADLPPAVSVFGSARSKPDSPECRLAEELGAALARAGYAVITGGGPGVMEAANRGASEAGGLSVGLGIELPFEQGLNDWVDLAIDFRYFFARKTMFVKYAQAFVVLPGGFGTMDELFEALTLVQTGKVTRFPVVLMGTEYWRGLLDWLRDTMAVDGKIGPADLELICLTDDVDAAVRHIVAAEAALSAEQAAVERTAADQQAADQQAREG
;
A
#
# COMPACT_ATOMS: atom_id res chain seq x y z
N MET A 1 -63.37 34.70 42.10
CA MET A 1 -63.62 33.54 41.22
C MET A 1 -62.39 32.63 41.35
N SER A 2 -62.21 31.83 42.42
CA SER A 2 -62.84 30.53 42.74
C SER A 2 -63.02 29.63 41.50
N ASP A 3 -62.61 28.37 41.41
CA ASP A 3 -61.99 27.42 42.35
C ASP A 3 -61.61 26.13 41.57
N ARG A 4 -60.67 25.35 42.13
CA ARG A 4 -60.51 23.87 42.11
C ARG A 4 -60.42 22.98 40.85
N ALA A 5 -59.49 22.02 40.99
CA ALA A 5 -59.34 20.77 40.23
C ALA A 5 -60.10 19.57 40.84
N ALA A 6 -60.43 18.55 40.04
CA ALA A 6 -60.62 17.11 40.38
C ALA A 6 -60.87 16.29 39.08
N ARG A 7 -60.06 15.25 38.74
CA ARG A 7 -60.25 13.76 38.93
C ARG A 7 -61.54 13.19 38.30
N SER A 8 -61.65 12.00 37.70
CA SER A 8 -60.79 10.82 37.39
C SER A 8 -61.65 9.80 36.58
N ASP A 9 -61.00 8.77 35.98
CA ASP A 9 -61.51 7.41 35.61
C ASP A 9 -62.60 7.29 34.51
N SER A 10 -62.74 6.22 33.73
CA SER A 10 -61.98 5.00 33.39
C SER A 10 -62.72 4.30 32.21
N ASP A 11 -62.14 3.22 31.68
CA ASP A 11 -62.75 2.15 30.86
C ASP A 11 -62.91 2.28 29.33
N GLY A 12 -62.11 1.45 28.63
CA GLY A 12 -62.70 0.23 28.07
C GLY A 12 -62.76 0.06 26.54
N ARG A 13 -62.01 -0.96 26.09
CA ARG A 13 -62.25 -1.90 24.96
C ARG A 13 -61.48 -1.67 23.65
N GLY A 14 -60.80 -2.75 23.24
CA GLY A 14 -59.81 -2.79 22.19
C GLY A 14 -60.35 -2.94 20.77
N THR A 15 -59.42 -2.79 19.82
CA THR A 15 -59.54 -3.33 18.46
C THR A 15 -58.23 -4.03 18.09
N ALA A 16 -58.33 -5.33 17.79
CA ALA A 16 -57.22 -6.15 17.34
C ALA A 16 -56.73 -5.68 15.97
N ARG A 17 -55.42 -5.44 15.81
CA ARG A 17 -54.77 -5.13 14.52
C ARG A 17 -54.12 -6.40 13.96
N GLY A 18 -54.65 -6.90 12.84
CA GLY A 18 -53.99 -7.94 12.04
C GLY A 18 -52.63 -7.46 11.47
N PRO A 19 -51.72 -8.38 11.12
CA PRO A 19 -50.38 -8.01 10.67
C PRO A 19 -50.43 -7.26 9.32
N GLY A 20 -49.83 -6.07 9.28
CA GLY A 20 -49.83 -5.18 8.12
C GLY A 20 -48.91 -5.65 6.98
N ARG A 21 -49.18 -5.16 5.77
CA ARG A 21 -48.45 -5.45 4.52
C ARG A 21 -46.93 -5.31 4.68
N GLU A 22 -46.21 -6.38 4.37
CA GLU A 22 -44.75 -6.51 4.48
C GLU A 22 -44.14 -6.68 3.09
N ARG A 23 -42.99 -6.05 2.83
CA ARG A 23 -42.22 -6.23 1.58
C ARG A 23 -40.73 -6.24 1.86
N HIS A 24 -40.03 -7.21 1.28
CA HIS A 24 -38.60 -7.41 1.47
C HIS A 24 -37.79 -6.62 0.41
N ARG A 25 -36.71 -5.95 0.85
CA ARG A 25 -35.72 -5.26 0.00
C ARG A 25 -34.33 -5.78 0.38
N GLY A 26 -33.81 -6.75 -0.37
CA GLY A 26 -32.58 -7.46 0.02
C GLY A 26 -32.71 -8.08 1.42
N ALA A 27 -31.70 -7.94 2.28
CA ALA A 27 -31.69 -8.46 3.65
C ALA A 27 -32.56 -7.67 4.67
N VAL A 28 -33.35 -6.67 4.22
CA VAL A 28 -34.12 -5.79 5.12
C VAL A 28 -35.61 -5.88 4.86
N THR A 29 -36.40 -6.03 5.93
CA THR A 29 -37.86 -6.03 5.93
C THR A 29 -38.41 -4.64 6.31
N LEU A 30 -39.25 -4.06 5.44
CA LEU A 30 -39.87 -2.76 5.68
C LEU A 30 -41.41 -2.91 5.82
N ARG A 31 -42.01 -2.16 6.76
CA ARG A 31 -43.46 -2.17 7.06
C ARG A 31 -44.05 -0.75 7.09
N ARG A 32 -45.36 -0.64 6.78
CA ARG A 32 -46.17 0.60 6.87
C ARG A 32 -45.60 1.75 6.00
N GLY A 33 -45.57 2.98 6.51
CA GLY A 33 -45.12 4.18 5.78
C GLY A 33 -43.63 4.22 5.40
N ALA A 34 -42.85 3.20 5.79
CA ALA A 34 -41.47 3.04 5.38
C ALA A 34 -41.31 2.33 4.02
N ILE A 35 -42.42 1.99 3.34
CA ILE A 35 -42.43 1.42 1.99
C ILE A 35 -42.34 2.59 1.00
N PRO A 36 -41.18 2.82 0.34
CA PRO A 36 -41.06 3.90 -0.62
C PRO A 36 -41.87 3.61 -1.89
N THR A 37 -42.41 4.66 -2.52
CA THR A 37 -43.31 4.59 -3.69
C THR A 37 -42.62 4.29 -5.02
N SER A 38 -41.28 4.31 -5.06
CA SER A 38 -40.48 4.05 -6.25
C SER A 38 -39.49 2.91 -6.05
N THR A 39 -39.14 2.22 -7.14
CA THR A 39 -38.13 1.14 -7.11
C THR A 39 -36.73 1.71 -6.88
N ALA A 40 -35.79 0.85 -6.47
CA ALA A 40 -34.39 1.25 -6.31
C ALA A 40 -33.79 1.65 -7.67
N ASP A 41 -34.11 0.89 -8.72
CA ASP A 41 -33.66 1.16 -10.09
C ASP A 41 -34.23 2.46 -10.64
N GLN A 42 -35.51 2.75 -10.39
CA GLN A 42 -36.12 4.01 -10.83
C GLN A 42 -35.41 5.22 -10.19
N ARG A 43 -34.98 5.14 -8.93
CA ARG A 43 -34.22 6.20 -8.27
C ARG A 43 -32.78 6.32 -8.77
N LEU A 44 -32.16 5.22 -9.18
CA LEU A 44 -30.81 5.21 -9.73
C LEU A 44 -30.77 5.72 -11.18
N LEU A 45 -31.76 5.32 -12.00
CA LEU A 45 -31.80 5.58 -13.43
C LEU A 45 -32.50 6.90 -13.80
N ASP A 46 -33.50 7.36 -13.03
CA ASP A 46 -34.19 8.64 -13.29
C ASP A 46 -33.57 9.85 -12.55
N SER A 47 -32.58 9.64 -11.69
CA SER A 47 -31.93 10.74 -10.97
C SER A 47 -30.96 11.52 -11.86
N ARG A 48 -31.48 12.55 -12.55
CA ARG A 48 -30.67 13.55 -13.27
C ARG A 48 -30.05 14.64 -12.36
N GLY A 49 -30.05 14.41 -11.03
CA GLY A 49 -29.57 15.36 -10.02
C GLY A 49 -28.05 15.35 -9.89
N ARG A 50 -27.39 16.25 -10.61
CA ARG A 50 -25.94 16.47 -10.57
C ARG A 50 -25.60 17.41 -9.40
N GLY A 51 -25.45 16.89 -8.19
CA GLY A 51 -25.03 17.71 -7.05
C GLY A 51 -24.84 16.93 -5.76
N ASP A 52 -23.59 16.88 -5.29
CA ASP A 52 -23.20 16.66 -3.88
C ASP A 52 -23.23 15.23 -3.28
N TRP A 53 -23.36 14.17 -4.10
CA TRP A 53 -23.13 12.81 -3.59
C TRP A 53 -21.66 12.41 -3.53
N LYS A 54 -20.82 13.00 -4.40
CA LYS A 54 -19.38 12.69 -4.52
C LYS A 54 -18.56 13.03 -3.27
N THR A 55 -19.12 13.81 -2.36
CA THR A 55 -18.48 14.34 -1.15
C THR A 55 -18.73 13.48 0.09
N LYS A 56 -19.58 12.45 0.02
CA LYS A 56 -19.91 11.59 1.16
C LYS A 56 -18.86 10.50 1.34
N ASP A 57 -18.43 10.26 2.58
CA ASP A 57 -17.37 9.29 2.89
C ASP A 57 -17.64 7.87 2.37
N ALA A 58 -18.91 7.48 2.22
CA ALA A 58 -19.27 6.21 1.58
C ALA A 58 -18.76 6.10 0.13
N TRP A 59 -18.83 7.19 -0.65
CA TRP A 59 -18.28 7.20 -2.00
C TRP A 59 -16.77 7.27 -2.02
N ARG A 60 -16.15 7.92 -1.02
CA ARG A 60 -14.69 7.86 -0.85
C ARG A 60 -14.25 6.42 -0.56
N ALA A 61 -14.93 5.70 0.32
CA ALA A 61 -14.63 4.30 0.60
C ALA A 61 -14.71 3.42 -0.65
N LEU A 62 -15.74 3.61 -1.49
CA LEU A 62 -15.84 2.88 -2.77
C LEU A 62 -14.70 3.22 -3.75
N ARG A 63 -14.28 4.49 -3.81
CA ARG A 63 -13.14 4.89 -4.64
C ARG A 63 -11.81 4.33 -4.13
N ILE A 64 -11.62 4.35 -2.81
CA ILE A 64 -10.46 3.72 -2.17
C ILE A 64 -10.41 2.24 -2.51
N LEU A 65 -11.54 1.54 -2.41
CA LEU A 65 -11.62 0.13 -2.80
C LEU A 65 -11.29 -0.07 -4.28
N SER A 66 -11.77 0.81 -5.17
CA SER A 66 -11.44 0.77 -6.60
C SER A 66 -9.92 0.87 -6.82
N GLU A 67 -9.24 1.82 -6.17
CA GLU A 67 -7.78 1.96 -6.30
C GLU A 67 -7.01 0.74 -5.80
N PHE A 68 -7.50 0.07 -4.75
CA PHE A 68 -6.92 -1.20 -4.32
C PHE A 68 -7.16 -2.33 -5.33
N VAL A 69 -8.36 -2.44 -5.89
CA VAL A 69 -8.68 -3.47 -6.89
C VAL A 69 -7.85 -3.26 -8.15
N GLU A 70 -7.83 -2.04 -8.70
CA GLU A 70 -7.06 -1.68 -9.89
C GLU A 70 -5.56 -1.90 -9.65
N GLY A 71 -5.04 -1.47 -8.50
CA GLY A 71 -3.66 -1.68 -8.12
C GLY A 71 -3.30 -3.16 -8.00
N PHE A 72 -4.17 -3.96 -7.37
CA PHE A 72 -3.89 -5.39 -7.19
C PHE A 72 -3.95 -6.19 -8.49
N ASP A 73 -4.91 -5.86 -9.36
CA ASP A 73 -5.13 -6.56 -10.63
C ASP A 73 -4.00 -6.22 -11.62
N THR A 74 -3.66 -4.95 -11.75
CA THR A 74 -2.61 -4.48 -12.68
C THR A 74 -1.23 -5.01 -12.29
N LEU A 75 -0.95 -5.13 -10.99
CA LEU A 75 0.34 -5.57 -10.48
C LEU A 75 0.38 -7.08 -10.19
N ALA A 76 -0.70 -7.83 -10.46
CA ALA A 76 -0.81 -9.24 -10.06
C ALA A 76 0.30 -10.13 -10.67
N ASP A 77 0.65 -9.87 -11.92
CA ASP A 77 1.60 -10.68 -12.70
C ASP A 77 3.01 -10.05 -12.76
N LEU A 78 3.32 -9.13 -11.83
CA LEU A 78 4.65 -8.55 -11.76
C LEU A 78 5.70 -9.64 -11.47
N PRO A 79 6.83 -9.68 -12.22
CA PRO A 79 8.00 -10.43 -11.78
C PRO A 79 8.50 -9.90 -10.43
N PRO A 80 9.49 -10.56 -9.80
CA PRO A 80 10.23 -9.98 -8.69
C PRO A 80 10.58 -8.52 -9.01
N ALA A 81 10.34 -7.61 -8.07
CA ALA A 81 10.50 -6.19 -8.26
C ALA A 81 11.17 -5.52 -7.05
N VAL A 82 11.84 -4.40 -7.32
CA VAL A 82 12.46 -3.56 -6.32
C VAL A 82 11.87 -2.16 -6.42
N SER A 83 11.41 -1.62 -5.30
CA SER A 83 10.93 -0.25 -5.24
C SER A 83 12.10 0.69 -4.99
N VAL A 84 12.26 1.68 -5.88
CA VAL A 84 13.35 2.65 -5.85
C VAL A 84 12.80 4.03 -5.56
N PHE A 85 13.35 4.67 -4.52
CA PHE A 85 12.94 6.00 -4.06
C PHE A 85 14.10 6.99 -4.10
N GLY A 86 13.77 8.26 -4.30
CA GLY A 86 14.74 9.35 -4.23
C GLY A 86 14.11 10.69 -4.56
N SER A 87 14.96 11.70 -4.68
CA SER A 87 14.52 13.08 -4.91
C SER A 87 13.89 13.28 -6.29
N ALA A 88 12.66 13.82 -6.30
CA ALA A 88 12.01 14.36 -7.50
C ALA A 88 12.62 15.68 -8.00
N ARG A 89 13.55 16.26 -7.24
CA ARG A 89 14.16 17.58 -7.52
C ARG A 89 15.59 17.48 -8.04
N SER A 90 16.14 16.28 -8.08
CA SER A 90 17.49 16.05 -8.58
C SER A 90 17.55 16.36 -10.07
N LYS A 91 18.62 17.03 -10.48
CA LYS A 91 18.85 17.36 -11.89
C LYS A 91 19.32 16.09 -12.63
N PRO A 92 19.00 15.91 -13.91
CA PRO A 92 19.43 14.72 -14.66
C PRO A 92 20.93 14.42 -14.57
N ASP A 93 21.79 15.44 -14.59
CA ASP A 93 23.26 15.28 -14.54
C ASP A 93 23.83 15.08 -13.13
N SER A 94 22.99 15.02 -12.09
CA SER A 94 23.47 14.91 -10.72
C SER A 94 24.07 13.53 -10.43
N PRO A 95 25.01 13.43 -9.47
CA PRO A 95 25.61 12.14 -9.09
C PRO A 95 24.56 11.09 -8.70
N GLU A 96 23.51 11.49 -7.98
CA GLU A 96 22.45 10.58 -7.55
C GLU A 96 21.55 10.11 -8.70
N CYS A 97 21.32 10.92 -9.74
CA CYS A 97 20.60 10.46 -10.93
C CYS A 97 21.43 9.45 -11.74
N ARG A 98 22.74 9.68 -11.91
CA ARG A 98 23.62 8.69 -12.55
C ARG A 98 23.63 7.37 -11.79
N LEU A 99 23.74 7.44 -10.46
CA LEU A 99 23.70 6.27 -9.59
C LEU A 99 22.36 5.51 -9.72
N ALA A 100 21.24 6.24 -9.81
CA ALA A 100 19.92 5.66 -10.01
C ALA A 100 19.76 4.96 -11.37
N GLU A 101 20.29 5.56 -12.44
CA GLU A 101 20.28 4.98 -13.79
C GLU A 101 21.12 3.69 -13.83
N GLU A 102 22.32 3.71 -13.26
CA GLU A 102 23.17 2.52 -13.13
C GLU A 102 22.49 1.42 -12.31
N LEU A 103 21.87 1.79 -11.19
CA LEU A 103 21.09 0.87 -10.34
C LEU A 103 19.91 0.25 -11.07
N GLY A 104 19.08 1.06 -11.75
CA GLY A 104 17.93 0.58 -12.49
C GLY A 104 18.32 -0.46 -13.54
N ALA A 105 19.41 -0.18 -14.26
CA ALA A 105 19.96 -1.10 -15.26
C ALA A 105 20.50 -2.39 -14.62
N ALA A 106 21.15 -2.30 -13.45
CA ALA A 106 21.68 -3.47 -12.75
C ALA A 106 20.56 -4.36 -12.18
N LEU A 107 19.50 -3.76 -11.63
CA LEU A 107 18.31 -4.47 -11.15
C LEU A 107 17.60 -5.21 -12.28
N ALA A 108 17.39 -4.53 -13.42
CA ALA A 108 16.81 -5.15 -14.61
C ALA A 108 17.63 -6.36 -15.09
N ARG A 109 18.96 -6.22 -15.18
CA ARG A 109 19.86 -7.34 -15.54
C ARG A 109 19.83 -8.49 -14.53
N ALA A 110 19.54 -8.21 -13.27
CA ALA A 110 19.37 -9.22 -12.22
C ALA A 110 17.98 -9.88 -12.24
N GLY A 111 17.09 -9.48 -13.15
CA GLY A 111 15.76 -10.07 -13.31
C GLY A 111 14.66 -9.39 -12.50
N TYR A 112 14.94 -8.22 -11.90
CA TYR A 112 13.93 -7.45 -11.17
C TYR A 112 13.24 -6.43 -12.07
N ALA A 113 11.92 -6.29 -11.93
CA ALA A 113 11.23 -5.06 -12.32
C ALA A 113 11.63 -3.92 -11.38
N VAL A 114 11.59 -2.68 -11.90
CA VAL A 114 11.90 -1.49 -11.11
C VAL A 114 10.64 -0.68 -10.92
N ILE A 115 10.20 -0.54 -9.67
CA ILE A 115 9.02 0.23 -9.29
C ILE A 115 9.49 1.59 -8.76
N THR A 116 8.95 2.68 -9.28
CA THR A 116 9.21 4.03 -8.76
C THR A 116 7.91 4.79 -8.56
N GLY A 117 8.01 6.01 -8.05
CA GLY A 117 6.88 6.93 -8.04
C GLY A 117 6.50 7.52 -9.40
N GLY A 118 7.23 7.20 -10.48
CA GLY A 118 6.97 7.65 -11.85
C GLY A 118 7.26 9.13 -12.11
N GLY A 119 7.68 9.90 -11.11
CA GLY A 119 8.00 11.33 -11.27
C GLY A 119 9.41 11.58 -11.87
N PRO A 120 9.83 12.85 -11.93
CA PRO A 120 11.14 13.24 -12.47
C PRO A 120 12.30 12.95 -11.51
N GLY A 121 13.52 13.29 -11.93
CA GLY A 121 14.73 13.24 -11.09
C GLY A 121 15.20 11.81 -10.88
N VAL A 122 15.44 11.41 -9.64
CA VAL A 122 15.96 10.07 -9.32
C VAL A 122 15.02 8.95 -9.79
N MET A 123 13.71 9.17 -9.69
CA MET A 123 12.71 8.18 -10.11
C MET A 123 12.81 7.92 -11.62
N GLU A 124 12.79 9.00 -12.42
CA GLU A 124 12.97 8.93 -13.87
C GLU A 124 14.29 8.27 -14.26
N ALA A 125 15.40 8.61 -13.59
CA ALA A 125 16.69 8.00 -13.86
C ALA A 125 16.68 6.48 -13.61
N ALA A 126 16.08 6.02 -12.51
CA ALA A 126 15.92 4.60 -12.23
C ALA A 126 15.02 3.89 -13.25
N ASN A 127 13.89 4.51 -13.64
CA ASN A 127 13.01 3.98 -14.68
C ASN A 127 13.74 3.86 -16.01
N ARG A 128 14.48 4.90 -16.40
CA ARG A 128 15.29 4.95 -17.61
C ARG A 128 16.31 3.81 -17.65
N GLY A 129 17.11 3.67 -16.59
CA GLY A 129 18.11 2.62 -16.49
C GLY A 129 17.50 1.22 -16.65
N ALA A 130 16.35 0.97 -16.02
CA ALA A 130 15.64 -0.31 -16.14
C ALA A 130 15.11 -0.56 -17.55
N SER A 131 14.44 0.43 -18.14
CA SER A 131 13.84 0.34 -19.48
C SER A 131 14.91 0.17 -20.57
N GLU A 132 15.99 0.96 -20.54
CA GLU A 132 17.10 0.85 -21.50
C GLU A 132 17.84 -0.49 -21.39
N ALA A 133 17.84 -1.12 -20.21
CA ALA A 133 18.40 -2.46 -20.00
C ALA A 133 17.43 -3.61 -20.39
N GLY A 134 16.23 -3.28 -20.88
CA GLY A 134 15.21 -4.26 -21.29
C GLY A 134 14.44 -4.90 -20.12
N GLY A 135 14.51 -4.32 -18.93
CA GLY A 135 13.68 -4.71 -17.78
C GLY A 135 12.33 -4.00 -17.78
N LEU A 136 11.41 -4.49 -16.94
CA LEU A 136 10.10 -3.85 -16.77
C LEU A 136 10.21 -2.64 -15.85
N SER A 137 9.85 -1.46 -16.36
CA SER A 137 9.82 -0.20 -15.62
C SER A 137 8.39 0.17 -15.21
N VAL A 138 8.17 0.31 -13.90
CA VAL A 138 6.85 0.60 -13.31
C VAL A 138 6.83 1.99 -12.66
N GLY A 139 5.76 2.74 -12.90
CA GLY A 139 5.52 4.05 -12.31
C GLY A 139 4.19 4.10 -11.57
N LEU A 140 4.25 4.19 -10.24
CA LEU A 140 3.06 4.37 -9.41
C LEU A 140 2.93 5.86 -9.14
N GLY A 141 2.15 6.58 -9.96
CA GLY A 141 1.94 8.01 -9.84
C GLY A 141 1.01 8.40 -8.68
N ILE A 142 0.94 9.70 -8.38
CA ILE A 142 -0.02 10.26 -7.42
C ILE A 142 -0.63 11.53 -8.00
N GLU A 143 -1.91 11.78 -7.76
CA GLU A 143 -2.58 13.02 -8.18
C GLU A 143 -2.15 14.18 -7.25
N LEU A 144 -1.25 15.05 -7.71
CA LEU A 144 -0.93 16.32 -7.03
C LEU A 144 -1.28 17.54 -7.90
N PRO A 145 -1.59 18.71 -7.28
CA PRO A 145 -1.98 19.92 -8.01
C PRO A 145 -0.91 20.51 -8.95
N PHE A 146 0.35 20.07 -8.82
CA PHE A 146 1.52 20.67 -9.46
C PHE A 146 2.46 19.61 -10.07
N GLU A 147 2.04 18.35 -10.14
CA GLU A 147 2.88 17.25 -10.64
C GLU A 147 2.86 17.19 -12.17
N GLN A 148 4.00 16.83 -12.74
CA GLN A 148 4.26 16.93 -14.18
C GLN A 148 3.84 15.67 -14.96
N GLY A 149 3.04 14.79 -14.37
CA GLY A 149 2.70 13.50 -14.95
C GLY A 149 3.83 12.48 -14.79
N LEU A 150 3.63 11.30 -15.37
CA LEU A 150 4.61 10.21 -15.36
C LEU A 150 5.73 10.48 -16.36
N ASN A 151 6.95 10.04 -16.04
CA ASN A 151 8.10 10.15 -16.93
C ASN A 151 7.99 9.19 -18.14
N ASP A 152 8.73 9.50 -19.20
CA ASP A 152 8.64 8.81 -20.50
C ASP A 152 9.21 7.38 -20.50
N TRP A 153 9.85 6.95 -19.40
CA TRP A 153 10.52 5.65 -19.28
C TRP A 153 9.69 4.62 -18.49
N VAL A 154 8.44 4.95 -18.16
CA VAL A 154 7.52 4.05 -17.48
C VAL A 154 6.78 3.19 -18.52
N ASP A 155 6.91 1.87 -18.41
CA ASP A 155 6.22 0.92 -19.29
C ASP A 155 4.82 0.56 -18.74
N LEU A 156 4.71 0.40 -17.43
CA LEU A 156 3.47 0.10 -16.72
C LEU A 156 3.21 1.17 -15.67
N ALA A 157 2.03 1.80 -15.74
CA ALA A 157 1.70 2.90 -14.86
C ALA A 157 0.34 2.77 -14.18
N ILE A 158 0.26 3.29 -12.96
CA ILE A 158 -0.99 3.45 -12.21
C ILE A 158 -0.96 4.81 -11.50
N ASP A 159 -1.92 5.67 -11.80
CA ASP A 159 -2.09 6.95 -11.12
C ASP A 159 -3.04 6.82 -9.93
N PHE A 160 -2.50 6.94 -8.72
CA PHE A 160 -3.29 6.91 -7.49
C PHE A 160 -3.81 8.29 -7.13
N ARG A 161 -4.86 8.35 -6.32
CA ARG A 161 -5.29 9.61 -5.66
C ARG A 161 -5.03 9.56 -4.18
N TYR A 162 -4.99 8.37 -3.60
CA TYR A 162 -4.77 8.17 -2.17
C TYR A 162 -3.36 7.64 -1.90
N PHE A 163 -2.57 8.42 -1.16
CA PHE A 163 -1.20 8.05 -0.76
C PHE A 163 -1.09 6.66 -0.14
N PHE A 164 -2.00 6.30 0.76
CA PHE A 164 -1.93 5.01 1.46
C PHE A 164 -2.20 3.80 0.54
N ALA A 165 -3.00 3.98 -0.52
CA ALA A 165 -3.23 2.92 -1.49
C ALA A 165 -1.94 2.69 -2.30
N ARG A 166 -1.33 3.77 -2.79
CA ARG A 166 -0.04 3.77 -3.48
C ARG A 166 1.08 3.12 -2.64
N LYS A 167 1.22 3.54 -1.37
CA LYS A 167 2.18 3.00 -0.41
C LYS A 167 2.07 1.49 -0.22
N THR A 168 0.84 1.00 -0.13
CA THR A 168 0.58 -0.44 -0.04
C THR A 168 1.15 -1.18 -1.25
N MET A 169 1.04 -0.62 -2.45
CA MET A 169 1.56 -1.25 -3.67
C MET A 169 3.09 -1.27 -3.72
N PHE A 170 3.76 -0.23 -3.24
CA PHE A 170 5.23 -0.20 -3.15
C PHE A 170 5.76 -1.35 -2.31
N VAL A 171 5.12 -1.65 -1.18
CA VAL A 171 5.57 -2.69 -0.25
C VAL A 171 5.12 -4.08 -0.72
N LYS A 172 3.86 -4.23 -1.13
CA LYS A 172 3.28 -5.54 -1.45
C LYS A 172 3.96 -6.22 -2.64
N TYR A 173 4.33 -5.44 -3.66
CA TYR A 173 4.85 -5.98 -4.92
C TYR A 173 6.38 -5.92 -5.04
N ALA A 174 7.07 -5.36 -4.06
CA ALA A 174 8.52 -5.36 -4.02
C ALA A 174 9.07 -6.44 -3.09
N GLN A 175 10.31 -6.86 -3.32
CA GLN A 175 11.08 -7.68 -2.37
C GLN A 175 12.09 -6.84 -1.59
N ALA A 176 12.39 -5.62 -2.06
CA ALA A 176 13.37 -4.74 -1.46
C ALA A 176 13.05 -3.28 -1.73
N PHE A 177 13.54 -2.40 -0.85
CA PHE A 177 13.61 -0.96 -1.12
C PHE A 177 15.06 -0.56 -1.36
N VAL A 178 15.29 0.26 -2.39
CA VAL A 178 16.54 1.00 -2.57
C VAL A 178 16.23 2.48 -2.52
N VAL A 179 16.89 3.20 -1.60
CA VAL A 179 16.59 4.57 -1.27
C VAL A 179 17.83 5.44 -1.53
N LEU A 180 17.73 6.23 -2.57
CA LEU A 180 18.73 7.23 -2.97
C LEU A 180 18.46 8.57 -2.27
N PRO A 181 19.42 9.54 -2.31
CA PRO A 181 19.28 10.83 -1.68
C PRO A 181 17.96 11.53 -2.04
N GLY A 182 17.26 12.01 -1.02
CA GLY A 182 15.83 12.30 -1.13
C GLY A 182 15.33 13.49 -0.30
N GLY A 183 14.01 13.63 -0.25
CA GLY A 183 13.33 14.63 0.58
C GLY A 183 12.32 13.97 1.52
N PHE A 184 11.28 14.71 1.91
CA PHE A 184 10.26 14.18 2.84
C PHE A 184 9.52 12.95 2.32
N GLY A 185 9.17 12.90 1.03
CA GLY A 185 8.53 11.71 0.46
C GLY A 185 9.43 10.47 0.55
N THR A 186 10.73 10.64 0.27
CA THR A 186 11.72 9.56 0.40
C THR A 186 11.87 9.10 1.85
N MET A 187 11.88 10.03 2.81
CA MET A 187 11.95 9.70 4.24
C MET A 187 10.68 8.99 4.72
N ASP A 188 9.51 9.40 4.24
CA ASP A 188 8.22 8.78 4.56
C ASP A 188 8.22 7.28 4.18
N GLU A 189 8.62 6.96 2.95
CA GLU A 189 8.71 5.57 2.49
C GLU A 189 9.81 4.77 3.21
N LEU A 190 10.97 5.39 3.49
CA LEU A 190 12.05 4.76 4.25
C LEU A 190 11.59 4.34 5.65
N PHE A 191 11.01 5.28 6.42
CA PHE A 191 10.60 4.98 7.80
C PHE A 191 9.37 4.07 7.85
N GLU A 192 8.50 4.11 6.83
CA GLU A 192 7.40 3.16 6.71
C GLU A 192 7.94 1.73 6.54
N ALA A 193 8.89 1.51 5.62
CA ALA A 193 9.50 0.20 5.42
C ALA A 193 10.20 -0.31 6.70
N LEU A 194 11.02 0.54 7.34
CA LEU A 194 11.70 0.17 8.59
C LEU A 194 10.71 -0.22 9.69
N THR A 195 9.61 0.54 9.82
CA THR A 195 8.56 0.23 10.81
C THR A 195 7.85 -1.09 10.49
N LEU A 196 7.57 -1.38 9.22
CA LEU A 196 6.93 -2.62 8.80
C LEU A 196 7.82 -3.85 9.06
N VAL A 197 9.13 -3.72 8.85
CA VAL A 197 10.10 -4.78 9.14
C VAL A 197 10.29 -4.96 10.65
N GLN A 198 10.48 -3.87 11.39
CA GLN A 198 10.63 -3.88 12.85
C GLN A 198 9.43 -4.55 13.55
N THR A 199 8.21 -4.30 13.06
CA THR A 199 6.99 -4.86 13.63
C THR A 199 6.65 -6.27 13.12
N GLY A 200 7.48 -6.84 12.24
CA GLY A 200 7.26 -8.15 11.63
C GLY A 200 6.03 -8.22 10.72
N LYS A 201 5.52 -7.07 10.26
CA LYS A 201 4.41 -6.99 9.29
C LYS A 201 4.86 -7.39 7.89
N VAL A 202 6.14 -7.18 7.60
CA VAL A 202 6.83 -7.74 6.43
C VAL A 202 8.07 -8.46 6.95
N THR A 203 8.23 -9.73 6.56
CA THR A 203 9.35 -10.56 6.99
C THR A 203 10.52 -10.40 6.02
N ARG A 204 11.70 -10.03 6.53
CA ARG A 204 12.98 -9.94 5.78
C ARG A 204 12.85 -9.19 4.45
N PHE A 205 12.65 -7.88 4.56
CA PHE A 205 12.58 -6.95 3.45
C PHE A 205 13.82 -6.04 3.48
N PRO A 206 14.86 -6.31 2.67
CA PRO A 206 16.09 -5.51 2.69
C PRO A 206 15.81 -4.06 2.32
N VAL A 207 16.36 -3.14 3.14
CA VAL A 207 16.33 -1.70 2.89
C VAL A 207 17.76 -1.25 2.62
N VAL A 208 18.03 -0.87 1.37
CA VAL A 208 19.34 -0.37 0.94
C VAL A 208 19.30 1.14 0.84
N LEU A 209 20.21 1.82 1.52
CA LEU A 209 20.46 3.24 1.38
C LEU A 209 21.68 3.44 0.47
N MET A 210 21.51 4.24 -0.59
CA MET A 210 22.60 4.62 -1.49
C MET A 210 22.97 6.09 -1.35
N GLY A 211 24.26 6.43 -1.41
CA GLY A 211 24.77 7.77 -1.13
C GLY A 211 25.23 7.91 0.32
N THR A 212 26.34 7.24 0.67
CA THR A 212 26.84 7.11 2.05
C THR A 212 27.02 8.45 2.76
N GLU A 213 27.53 9.46 2.04
CA GLU A 213 27.74 10.80 2.58
C GLU A 213 26.43 11.49 2.99
N TYR A 214 25.38 11.35 2.17
CA TYR A 214 24.07 11.95 2.42
C TYR A 214 23.39 11.34 3.66
N TRP A 215 23.44 10.01 3.80
CA TRP A 215 22.75 9.30 4.88
C TRP A 215 23.48 9.29 6.22
N ARG A 216 24.78 9.61 6.24
CA ARG A 216 25.62 9.51 7.44
C ARG A 216 25.02 10.25 8.64
N GLY A 217 24.63 11.50 8.46
CA GLY A 217 24.06 12.30 9.56
C GLY A 217 22.77 11.73 10.13
N LEU A 218 21.92 11.12 9.30
CA LEU A 218 20.69 10.48 9.77
C LEU A 218 21.00 9.21 10.55
N LEU A 219 21.87 8.35 10.01
CA LEU A 219 22.24 7.08 10.65
C LEU A 219 22.99 7.29 11.96
N ASP A 220 23.85 8.31 12.04
CA ASP A 220 24.52 8.68 13.27
C ASP A 220 23.49 9.16 14.32
N TRP A 221 22.49 9.96 13.93
CA TRP A 221 21.42 10.35 14.87
C TRP A 221 20.56 9.15 15.32
N LEU A 222 20.21 8.24 14.43
CA LEU A 222 19.46 7.03 14.78
C LEU A 222 20.26 6.16 15.77
N ARG A 223 21.57 6.02 15.56
CA ARG A 223 22.46 5.27 16.45
C ARG A 223 22.67 5.98 17.79
N ASP A 224 23.10 7.22 17.75
CA ASP A 224 23.68 7.92 18.91
C ASP A 224 22.62 8.63 19.76
N THR A 225 21.41 8.83 19.22
CA THR A 225 20.28 9.41 19.95
C THR A 225 19.14 8.42 20.08
N MET A 226 18.54 7.98 18.96
CA MET A 226 17.31 7.20 19.01
C MET A 226 17.51 5.82 19.67
N ALA A 227 18.58 5.12 19.33
CA ALA A 227 18.90 3.81 19.92
C ALA A 227 19.45 3.95 21.35
N VAL A 228 20.32 4.94 21.62
CA VAL A 228 20.82 5.22 22.98
C VAL A 228 19.68 5.53 23.96
N ASP A 229 18.68 6.29 23.52
CA ASP A 229 17.48 6.60 24.32
C ASP A 229 16.47 5.44 24.37
N GLY A 230 16.76 4.29 23.76
CA GLY A 230 15.91 3.10 23.78
C GLY A 230 14.59 3.24 23.01
N LYS A 231 14.56 4.08 21.97
CA LYS A 231 13.39 4.26 21.10
C LYS A 231 13.36 3.23 19.96
N ILE A 232 14.51 2.67 19.62
CA ILE A 232 14.70 1.52 18.72
C ILE A 232 15.73 0.57 19.33
N GLY A 233 15.72 -0.70 18.92
CA GLY A 233 16.73 -1.69 19.29
C GLY A 233 17.98 -1.57 18.41
N PRO A 234 19.17 -1.98 18.91
CA PRO A 234 20.39 -2.00 18.10
C PRO A 234 20.27 -2.84 16.81
N ALA A 235 19.53 -3.96 16.89
CA ALA A 235 19.27 -4.83 15.75
C ALA A 235 18.39 -4.18 14.67
N ASP A 236 17.61 -3.15 15.01
CA ASP A 236 16.78 -2.44 14.01
C ASP A 236 17.65 -1.67 13.01
N LEU A 237 18.87 -1.29 13.40
CA LEU A 237 19.83 -0.65 12.50
C LEU A 237 20.50 -1.64 11.54
N GLU A 238 20.52 -2.93 11.89
CA GLU A 238 21.03 -4.01 11.03
C GLU A 238 20.10 -4.28 9.85
N LEU A 239 18.88 -3.74 9.88
CA LEU A 239 17.94 -3.77 8.76
C LEU A 239 18.39 -2.90 7.57
N ILE A 240 19.34 -1.99 7.80
CA ILE A 240 19.79 -1.01 6.82
C ILE A 240 21.14 -1.43 6.22
N CYS A 241 21.18 -1.60 4.91
CA CYS A 241 22.43 -1.72 4.16
C CYS A 241 22.80 -0.34 3.58
N LEU A 242 23.95 0.22 3.98
CA LEU A 242 24.45 1.48 3.42
C LEU A 242 25.60 1.21 2.44
N THR A 243 25.49 1.65 1.19
CA THR A 243 26.53 1.43 0.16
C THR A 243 26.51 2.51 -0.93
N ASP A 244 27.64 2.74 -1.58
CA ASP A 244 27.71 3.50 -2.84
C ASP A 244 27.92 2.59 -4.07
N ASP A 245 28.19 1.29 -3.84
CA ASP A 245 28.39 0.29 -4.88
C ASP A 245 27.04 -0.32 -5.29
N VAL A 246 26.64 -0.09 -6.54
CA VAL A 246 25.44 -0.66 -7.17
C VAL A 246 25.48 -2.18 -7.14
N ASP A 247 26.62 -2.80 -7.43
CA ASP A 247 26.71 -4.25 -7.45
C ASP A 247 26.58 -4.83 -6.04
N ALA A 248 27.10 -4.12 -5.02
CA ALA A 248 26.89 -4.51 -3.63
C ALA A 248 25.42 -4.43 -3.21
N ALA A 249 24.71 -3.38 -3.64
CA ALA A 249 23.27 -3.23 -3.40
C ALA A 249 22.49 -4.41 -4.01
N VAL A 250 22.73 -4.71 -5.30
CA VAL A 250 22.05 -5.83 -6.00
C VAL A 250 22.39 -7.18 -5.36
N ARG A 251 23.67 -7.44 -5.05
CA ARG A 251 24.07 -8.68 -4.36
C ARG A 251 23.39 -8.85 -3.01
N HIS A 252 23.24 -7.77 -2.25
CA HIS A 252 22.55 -7.81 -0.95
C HIS A 252 21.07 -8.20 -1.12
N ILE A 253 20.38 -7.63 -2.10
CA ILE A 253 18.97 -7.94 -2.41
C ILE A 253 18.82 -9.40 -2.83
N VAL A 254 19.63 -9.87 -3.77
CA VAL A 254 19.60 -11.27 -4.27
C VAL A 254 19.87 -12.26 -3.13
N ALA A 255 20.84 -11.97 -2.25
CA ALA A 255 21.14 -12.83 -1.11
C ALA A 255 19.98 -12.88 -0.09
N ALA A 256 19.33 -11.75 0.17
CA ALA A 256 18.18 -11.68 1.07
C ALA A 256 16.97 -12.47 0.52
N GLU A 257 16.68 -12.33 -0.77
CA GLU A 257 15.60 -13.10 -1.43
C GLU A 257 15.88 -14.61 -1.41
N ALA A 258 17.12 -15.02 -1.70
CA ALA A 258 17.50 -16.43 -1.66
C ALA A 258 17.37 -17.02 -0.25
N ALA A 259 17.75 -16.25 0.78
CA ALA A 259 17.59 -16.67 2.17
C ALA A 259 16.10 -16.81 2.56
N LEU A 260 15.25 -15.87 2.15
CA LEU A 260 13.81 -15.92 2.39
C LEU A 260 13.16 -17.12 1.70
N SER A 261 13.52 -17.36 0.43
CA SER A 261 13.02 -18.50 -0.35
C SER A 261 13.41 -19.84 0.27
N ALA A 262 14.65 -19.96 0.76
CA ALA A 262 15.13 -21.17 1.43
C ALA A 262 14.39 -21.44 2.75
N GLU A 263 14.10 -20.40 3.53
CA GLU A 263 13.34 -20.48 4.77
C GLU A 263 11.89 -20.89 4.52
N GLN A 264 11.21 -20.27 3.55
CA GLN A 264 9.85 -20.64 3.15
C GLN A 264 9.76 -22.10 2.73
N ALA A 265 10.67 -22.56 1.88
CA ALA A 265 10.73 -23.96 1.47
C ALA A 265 10.99 -24.92 2.65
N ALA A 266 11.72 -24.49 3.68
CA ALA A 266 11.93 -25.30 4.88
C ALA A 266 10.67 -25.39 5.75
N VAL A 267 9.93 -24.29 5.90
CA VAL A 267 8.64 -24.26 6.60
C VAL A 267 7.62 -25.15 5.91
N GLU A 268 7.52 -25.07 4.58
CA GLU A 268 6.62 -25.90 3.78
C GLU A 268 6.94 -27.38 3.89
N ARG A 269 8.23 -27.77 3.82
CA ARG A 269 8.67 -29.15 4.04
C ARG A 269 8.27 -29.66 5.41
N THR A 270 8.51 -28.86 6.45
CA THR A 270 8.17 -29.23 7.84
C THR A 270 6.66 -29.40 8.01
N ALA A 271 5.87 -28.51 7.41
CA ALA A 271 4.41 -28.60 7.43
C ALA A 271 3.89 -29.84 6.69
N ALA A 272 4.46 -30.16 5.53
CA ALA A 272 4.11 -31.36 4.76
C ALA A 272 4.47 -32.65 5.50
N ASP A 273 5.65 -32.71 6.14
CA ASP A 273 6.08 -33.86 6.93
C ASP A 273 5.17 -34.08 8.15
N GLN A 274 4.77 -33.00 8.83
CA GLN A 274 3.82 -33.07 9.95
C GLN A 274 2.44 -33.54 9.50
N GLN A 275 1.95 -33.06 8.36
CA GLN A 275 0.66 -33.52 7.79
C GLN A 275 0.69 -35.00 7.41
N ALA A 276 1.80 -35.47 6.82
CA ALA A 276 1.96 -36.87 6.46
C ALA A 276 2.02 -37.77 7.71
N ALA A 277 2.73 -37.35 8.76
CA ALA A 277 2.80 -38.07 10.04
C ALA A 277 1.43 -38.14 10.74
N ASP A 278 0.69 -37.03 10.77
CA ASP A 278 -0.66 -36.97 11.35
C ASP A 278 -1.67 -37.84 10.58
N GLN A 279 -1.51 -37.96 9.26
CA GLN A 279 -2.37 -38.81 8.44
C GLN A 279 -2.06 -40.31 8.66
N GLN A 280 -0.78 -40.68 8.74
CA GLN A 280 -0.37 -42.05 9.07
C GLN A 280 -0.82 -42.47 10.48
N ALA A 281 -0.81 -41.55 11.45
CA ALA A 281 -1.28 -41.80 12.81
C ALA A 281 -2.81 -41.95 12.94
N ARG A 282 -3.58 -41.50 11.94
CA ARG A 282 -5.05 -41.66 11.90
C ARG A 282 -5.50 -42.93 11.18
N GLU A 283 -4.65 -43.49 10.33
CA GLU A 283 -4.93 -44.68 9.52
C GLU A 283 -4.42 -45.99 10.16
N GLY A 284 -3.59 -45.91 11.21
CA GLY A 284 -3.10 -47.05 12.00
C GLY A 284 -3.78 -47.20 13.35
#